data_AF-A0A442ZHH6-F1
#
_entry.id   AF-A0A442ZHH6-F1
#
_cell.length_a   1.000
_cell.length_b   1.000
_cell.length_c   1.000
_cell.angle_alpha   90.00
_cell.angle_beta   90.00
_cell.angle_gamma   90.00
#
_symmetry.space_group_name_H-M   'P 1'
#
loop_
_entity.id
_entity.type
_entity.pdbx_description
1 polymer ?
#
loop_
_entity_poly.entity_id
_entity_poly.type
_entity_poly.pdbx_seq_one_letter_code
_entity_poly.pdbx_strand_id
1 'polypeptide(L)'
;MSQDPLGEDEVEKAVLTSLRFETEILPPVQQFAAWREHMAILMDSRLPNNVNPEDGFVVQQAVWNLGGMLLLQQTVPAFSYERSPDAVRFSPIDHWQITLLRAGRTWTGVDGRVAQNEPGMIEIRSLGHPFSGRALATESISLIVPVDLFADGGSLPAASNNVVLGGHRAKLLIDLVSSVEANLDRFTQDDLPRIKDRLRKMVFDAVTPLVDRDDGNDQISQIGLMTRARRFISSNLASPDLTPDALARELATSRTRLYELFETSGGVANYIRRRRLSAAHAMLADPSDTRKVAEVGLAIGFDSAANFSRAFTQQFGYSPSNIRKQSSDDYMYTDRQTGKKPKVTFESLLQTLGLF
;
A
#
# COMPACT_ATOMS: atom_id res chain seq x y z
N MET A 1 -8.96 1.25 -48.99
CA MET A 1 -9.74 1.34 -47.73
C MET A 1 -8.75 1.12 -46.60
N SER A 2 -8.30 2.20 -45.97
CA SER A 2 -7.62 2.12 -44.69
C SER A 2 -8.70 1.77 -43.66
N GLN A 3 -8.64 0.59 -43.06
CA GLN A 3 -9.45 0.31 -41.89
C GLN A 3 -8.74 0.99 -40.73
N ASP A 4 -9.40 1.97 -40.12
CA ASP A 4 -8.94 2.55 -38.86
C ASP A 4 -8.82 1.43 -37.81
N PRO A 5 -7.82 1.50 -36.91
CA PRO A 5 -7.65 0.48 -35.89
C PRO A 5 -8.92 0.36 -35.05
N LEU A 6 -9.40 -0.88 -34.89
CA LEU A 6 -10.53 -1.21 -34.02
C LEU A 6 -10.21 -0.77 -32.58
N GLY A 7 -10.88 0.28 -32.08
CA GLY A 7 -10.82 0.67 -30.67
C GLY A 7 -10.50 2.14 -30.36
N GLU A 8 -10.28 3.00 -31.36
CA GLU A 8 -10.21 4.46 -31.15
C GLU A 8 -11.58 5.13 -31.34
N ASP A 9 -12.61 4.68 -30.63
CA ASP A 9 -13.93 5.35 -30.64
C ASP A 9 -14.26 5.93 -29.26
N GLU A 10 -14.62 7.23 -29.29
CA GLU A 10 -14.90 8.17 -28.18
C GLU A 10 -13.77 8.33 -27.15
N VAL A 11 -13.13 9.51 -27.16
CA VAL A 11 -12.16 9.93 -26.14
C VAL A 11 -12.90 10.11 -24.80
N GLU A 12 -13.15 9.01 -24.11
CA GLU A 12 -13.50 9.03 -22.71
C GLU A 12 -12.38 9.76 -21.95
N LYS A 13 -12.78 10.68 -21.09
CA LYS A 13 -11.83 11.53 -20.38
C LYS A 13 -11.02 10.67 -19.42
N ALA A 14 -9.69 10.78 -19.51
CA ALA A 14 -8.78 10.14 -18.56
C ALA A 14 -9.18 10.45 -17.12
N VAL A 15 -9.30 9.39 -16.31
CA VAL A 15 -9.85 9.49 -14.95
C VAL A 15 -8.77 9.70 -13.90
N LEU A 16 -7.53 9.32 -14.20
CA LEU A 16 -6.42 9.37 -13.26
C LEU A 16 -5.87 10.79 -13.12
N THR A 17 -5.66 11.22 -11.88
CA THR A 17 -4.95 12.46 -11.53
C THR A 17 -3.83 12.13 -10.55
N SER A 18 -2.61 12.60 -10.85
CA SER A 18 -1.47 12.39 -9.96
C SER A 18 -1.52 13.32 -8.74
N LEU A 19 -1.27 12.78 -7.55
CA LEU A 19 -0.85 13.58 -6.40
C LEU A 19 0.66 13.87 -6.54
N ARG A 20 1.04 15.14 -6.65
CA ARG A 20 2.43 15.57 -6.82
C ARG A 20 3.03 16.14 -5.55
N PHE A 21 4.31 15.83 -5.33
CA PHE A 21 5.15 16.41 -4.29
C PHE A 21 6.51 16.77 -4.88
N GLU A 22 6.92 18.02 -4.71
CA GLU A 22 8.17 18.55 -5.26
C GLU A 22 8.83 19.46 -4.22
N THR A 23 10.15 19.35 -4.05
CA THR A 23 10.89 20.20 -3.09
C THR A 23 11.67 21.33 -3.74
N GLU A 24 11.85 21.32 -5.07
CA GLU A 24 12.61 22.37 -5.79
C GLU A 24 12.06 23.78 -5.55
N ILE A 25 10.74 23.88 -5.34
CA ILE A 25 10.04 25.14 -5.03
C ILE A 25 10.36 25.71 -3.64
N LEU A 26 11.01 24.94 -2.77
CA LEU A 26 11.35 25.32 -1.40
C LEU A 26 12.81 25.80 -1.32
N PRO A 27 13.16 26.68 -0.36
CA PRO A 27 14.56 27.00 -0.06
C PRO A 27 15.38 25.73 0.25
N PRO A 28 16.63 25.59 -0.24
CA PRO A 28 17.45 24.37 -0.11
C PRO A 28 17.44 23.73 1.29
N VAL A 29 17.65 24.55 2.32
CA VAL A 29 17.69 24.12 3.74
C VAL A 29 16.39 23.48 4.24
N GLN A 30 15.26 23.76 3.59
CA GLN A 30 13.94 23.22 3.95
C GLN A 30 13.55 21.96 3.16
N GLN A 31 14.24 21.69 2.04
CA GLN A 31 13.85 20.66 1.08
C GLN A 31 13.85 19.26 1.71
N PHE A 32 14.94 18.90 2.40
CA PHE A 32 15.04 17.59 3.06
C PHE A 32 14.02 17.42 4.19
N ALA A 33 13.82 18.47 5.00
CA ALA A 33 12.87 18.42 6.12
C ALA A 33 11.44 18.20 5.64
N ALA A 34 11.02 18.91 4.59
CA ALA A 34 9.70 18.76 3.98
C ALA A 34 9.50 17.35 3.38
N TRP A 35 10.50 16.83 2.67
CA TRP A 35 10.42 15.47 2.13
C TRP A 35 10.40 14.40 3.22
N ARG A 36 11.21 14.56 4.28
CA ARG A 36 11.22 13.64 5.42
C ARG A 36 9.86 13.61 6.11
N GLU A 37 9.20 14.76 6.30
CA GLU A 37 7.85 14.83 6.85
C GLU A 37 6.84 14.11 5.94
N HIS A 38 6.89 14.36 4.63
CA HIS A 38 6.03 13.70 3.63
C HIS A 38 6.18 12.17 3.62
N MET A 39 7.40 11.65 3.84
CA MET A 39 7.69 10.21 3.85
C MET A 39 7.59 9.55 5.23
N ALA A 40 7.39 10.31 6.30
CA ALA A 40 7.45 9.83 7.69
C ALA A 40 6.46 8.69 8.00
N ILE A 41 5.35 8.61 7.27
CA ILE A 41 4.36 7.53 7.40
C ILE A 41 4.93 6.16 6.96
N LEU A 42 5.91 6.17 6.05
CA LEU A 42 6.58 4.97 5.55
C LEU A 42 7.91 4.69 6.27
N MET A 43 8.73 5.71 6.49
CA MET A 43 10.08 5.54 7.02
C MET A 43 10.64 6.83 7.61
N ASP A 44 11.51 6.70 8.62
CA ASP A 44 12.45 7.76 8.99
C ASP A 44 13.55 7.84 7.93
N SER A 45 13.99 9.05 7.61
CA SER A 45 15.00 9.30 6.59
C SER A 45 16.06 10.26 7.10
N ARG A 46 17.32 10.04 6.70
CA ARG A 46 18.48 10.83 7.11
C ARG A 46 19.39 11.14 5.93
N LEU A 47 19.93 12.36 5.91
CA LEU A 47 20.98 12.74 4.98
C LEU A 47 22.26 11.91 5.22
N PRO A 48 23.07 11.65 4.18
CA PRO A 48 24.40 11.09 4.37
C PRO A 48 25.27 12.02 5.24
N ASN A 49 26.19 11.44 6.03
CA ASN A 49 26.99 12.18 7.03
C ASN A 49 27.77 13.40 6.48
N ASN A 50 28.05 13.45 5.19
CA ASN A 50 28.85 14.50 4.55
C ASN A 50 28.01 15.46 3.68
N VAL A 51 26.68 15.45 3.82
CA VAL A 51 25.77 16.32 3.06
C VAL A 51 25.11 17.29 4.03
N ASN A 52 25.16 18.58 3.71
CA ASN A 52 24.55 19.63 4.50
C ASN A 52 23.16 19.97 3.93
N PRO A 53 22.10 20.20 4.74
CA PRO A 53 20.82 20.67 4.22
C PRO A 53 20.90 21.90 3.29
N GLU A 54 21.93 22.74 3.44
CA GLU A 54 22.17 23.91 2.57
C GLU A 54 22.51 23.53 1.12
N ASP A 55 23.02 22.33 0.87
CA ASP A 55 23.33 21.81 -0.47
C ASP A 55 22.06 21.53 -1.29
N GLY A 56 20.90 21.50 -0.63
CA GLY A 56 19.61 21.16 -1.22
C GLY A 56 19.33 19.65 -1.25
N PHE A 57 18.06 19.32 -1.46
CA PHE A 57 17.55 17.97 -1.55
C PHE A 57 16.33 17.94 -2.49
N VAL A 58 16.60 18.06 -3.80
CA VAL A 58 15.55 18.17 -4.83
C VAL A 58 14.90 16.81 -5.08
N VAL A 59 13.61 16.71 -4.77
CA VAL A 59 12.77 15.54 -4.97
C VAL A 59 11.63 15.90 -5.90
N GLN A 60 11.30 14.96 -6.79
CA GLN A 60 10.05 14.95 -7.54
C GLN A 60 9.35 13.62 -7.31
N GLN A 61 8.08 13.67 -6.92
CA GLN A 61 7.25 12.48 -6.73
C GLN A 61 5.87 12.70 -7.36
N ALA A 62 5.39 11.69 -8.08
CA ALA A 62 4.01 11.60 -8.55
C ALA A 62 3.39 10.28 -8.09
N VAL A 63 2.23 10.35 -7.45
CA VAL A 63 1.48 9.19 -6.95
C VAL A 63 0.16 9.07 -7.70
N TRP A 64 -0.08 7.90 -8.27
CA TRP A 64 -1.27 7.57 -9.06
C TRP A 64 -2.06 6.47 -8.36
N ASN A 65 -3.36 6.69 -8.13
CA ASN A 65 -4.24 5.69 -7.55
C ASN A 65 -4.93 4.89 -8.66
N LEU A 66 -4.51 3.64 -8.86
CA LEU A 66 -5.04 2.71 -9.86
C LEU A 66 -6.29 1.95 -9.37
N GLY A 67 -7.04 2.52 -8.42
CA GLY A 67 -8.25 1.92 -7.87
C GLY A 67 -7.98 0.69 -7.00
N GLY A 68 -7.10 0.82 -6.00
CA GLY A 68 -6.72 -0.26 -5.06
C GLY A 68 -5.24 -0.65 -5.11
N MET A 69 -4.45 0.01 -5.95
CA MET A 69 -2.99 -0.05 -6.01
C MET A 69 -2.46 1.36 -6.24
N LEU A 70 -1.30 1.72 -5.67
CA LEU A 70 -0.62 2.97 -6.01
C LEU A 70 0.55 2.69 -6.95
N LEU A 71 0.72 3.55 -7.96
CA LEU A 71 1.95 3.67 -8.73
C LEU A 71 2.63 4.97 -8.34
N LEU A 72 3.89 4.87 -7.88
CA LEU A 72 4.71 6.00 -7.47
C LEU A 72 5.85 6.15 -8.45
N GLN A 73 6.01 7.35 -9.01
CA GLN A 73 7.21 7.78 -9.72
C GLN A 73 8.00 8.67 -8.78
N GLN A 74 9.32 8.48 -8.67
CA GLN A 74 10.13 9.28 -7.76
C GLN A 74 11.57 9.44 -8.24
N THR A 75 12.05 10.68 -8.20
CA THR A 75 13.48 11.03 -8.24
C THR A 75 13.87 11.61 -6.89
N VAL A 76 14.93 11.08 -6.28
CA VAL A 76 15.40 11.48 -4.95
C VAL A 76 16.94 11.40 -4.85
N PRO A 77 17.62 12.37 -4.22
CA PRO A 77 19.06 12.32 -3.97
C PRO A 77 19.43 11.19 -3.00
N ALA A 78 20.72 10.99 -2.73
CA ALA A 78 21.16 9.94 -1.80
C ALA A 78 20.65 10.19 -0.38
N PHE A 79 20.16 9.13 0.27
CA PHE A 79 19.65 9.17 1.65
C PHE A 79 19.79 7.79 2.32
N SER A 80 19.66 7.76 3.63
CA SER A 80 19.45 6.54 4.41
C SER A 80 18.06 6.54 5.00
N TYR A 81 17.52 5.36 5.25
CA TYR A 81 16.15 5.18 5.72
C TYR A 81 16.01 4.03 6.70
N GLU A 82 15.02 4.14 7.57
CA GLU A 82 14.70 3.14 8.58
C GLU A 82 13.19 3.08 8.79
N ARG A 83 12.64 1.87 8.88
CA ARG A 83 11.32 1.61 9.45
C ARG A 83 11.53 0.72 10.66
N SER A 84 11.45 1.32 11.84
CA SER A 84 11.72 0.62 13.09
C SER A 84 10.60 -0.36 13.47
N PRO A 85 10.87 -1.33 14.37
CA PRO A 85 9.83 -2.20 14.92
C PRO A 85 8.64 -1.45 15.53
N ASP A 86 8.91 -0.34 16.23
CA ASP A 86 7.85 0.50 16.80
C ASP A 86 7.01 1.17 15.70
N ALA A 87 7.65 1.68 14.64
CA ALA A 87 6.94 2.27 13.50
C ALA A 87 6.00 1.25 12.84
N VAL A 88 6.44 0.00 12.66
CA VAL A 88 5.60 -1.09 12.13
C VAL A 88 4.42 -1.38 13.05
N ARG A 89 4.68 -1.53 14.36
CA ARG A 89 3.67 -1.92 15.35
C ARG A 89 2.48 -0.96 15.41
N PHE A 90 2.74 0.35 15.27
CA PHE A 90 1.70 1.38 15.36
C PHE A 90 1.17 1.87 14.01
N SER A 91 1.80 1.47 12.90
CA SER A 91 1.37 1.87 11.56
C SER A 91 0.27 0.94 11.02
N PRO A 92 -0.75 1.49 10.35
CA PRO A 92 -1.73 0.69 9.62
C PRO A 92 -1.22 0.19 8.27
N ILE A 93 -0.01 0.57 7.86
CA ILE A 93 0.56 0.29 6.55
C ILE A 93 1.37 -1.01 6.63
N ASP A 94 0.88 -2.04 5.95
CA ASP A 94 1.51 -3.36 5.81
C ASP A 94 1.75 -3.77 4.36
N HIS A 95 1.44 -2.89 3.40
CA HIS A 95 1.45 -3.12 1.95
C HIS A 95 2.78 -3.68 1.43
N TRP A 96 2.70 -4.37 0.30
CA TRP A 96 3.86 -4.72 -0.49
C TRP A 96 4.31 -3.51 -1.30
N GLN A 97 5.61 -3.21 -1.26
CA GLN A 97 6.26 -2.27 -2.15
C GLN A 97 7.13 -3.05 -3.13
N ILE A 98 6.89 -2.84 -4.43
CA ILE A 98 7.65 -3.44 -5.53
C ILE A 98 8.36 -2.30 -6.25
N THR A 99 9.68 -2.22 -6.15
CA THR A 99 10.48 -1.07 -6.60
C THR A 99 11.39 -1.43 -7.77
N LEU A 100 11.25 -0.67 -8.85
CA LEU A 100 12.00 -0.76 -10.08
C LEU A 100 12.86 0.51 -10.20
N LEU A 101 14.18 0.36 -10.29
CA LEU A 101 15.08 1.50 -10.47
C LEU A 101 15.31 1.76 -11.97
N ARG A 102 15.16 3.01 -12.39
CA ARG A 102 15.66 3.52 -13.69
C ARG A 102 17.12 3.94 -13.58
N ALA A 103 17.48 4.53 -12.43
CA ALA A 103 18.83 4.93 -12.09
C ALA A 103 19.10 4.75 -10.59
N GLY A 104 20.38 4.68 -10.23
CA GLY A 104 20.82 4.58 -8.84
C GLY A 104 21.01 3.15 -8.35
N ARG A 105 21.13 3.01 -7.03
CA ARG A 105 21.29 1.71 -6.36
C ARG A 105 20.81 1.82 -4.92
N THR A 106 20.19 0.77 -4.39
CA THR A 106 19.79 0.69 -2.99
C THR A 106 20.39 -0.54 -2.31
N TRP A 107 20.56 -0.46 -1.00
CA TRP A 107 20.89 -1.58 -0.12
C TRP A 107 19.95 -1.58 1.07
N THR A 108 19.18 -2.65 1.22
CA THR A 108 18.14 -2.79 2.25
C THR A 108 18.42 -4.01 3.12
N GLY A 109 18.63 -3.78 4.41
CA GLY A 109 18.77 -4.80 5.44
C GLY A 109 17.43 -5.19 6.05
N VAL A 110 17.14 -6.49 6.08
CA VAL A 110 16.03 -7.11 6.83
C VAL A 110 16.54 -8.41 7.42
N ASP A 111 16.34 -8.62 8.73
CA ASP A 111 16.71 -9.86 9.44
C ASP A 111 18.16 -10.34 9.16
N GLY A 112 19.10 -9.38 9.09
CA GLY A 112 20.52 -9.66 8.84
C GLY A 112 20.89 -9.96 7.38
N ARG A 113 19.93 -10.01 6.46
CA ARG A 113 20.15 -10.15 5.01
C ARG A 113 20.08 -8.77 4.34
N VAL A 114 20.99 -8.52 3.40
CA VAL A 114 21.01 -7.26 2.62
C VAL A 114 20.63 -7.55 1.17
N ALA A 115 19.53 -6.94 0.74
CA ALA A 115 19.09 -6.87 -0.65
C ALA A 115 19.76 -5.70 -1.35
N GLN A 116 20.32 -5.91 -2.54
CA GLN A 116 20.86 -4.85 -3.38
C GLN A 116 20.03 -4.72 -4.66
N ASN A 117 19.40 -3.56 -4.88
CA ASN A 117 18.61 -3.28 -6.09
C ASN A 117 19.35 -2.30 -7.01
N GLU A 118 19.24 -2.51 -8.31
CA GLU A 118 19.85 -1.69 -9.36
C GLU A 118 19.02 -1.76 -10.66
N PRO A 119 19.26 -0.88 -11.65
CA PRO A 119 18.50 -0.89 -12.89
C PRO A 119 18.49 -2.25 -13.58
N GLY A 120 17.31 -2.67 -14.02
CA GLY A 120 17.07 -4.01 -14.59
C GLY A 120 16.66 -5.08 -13.56
N MET A 121 16.70 -4.75 -12.27
CA MET A 121 16.23 -5.60 -11.17
C MET A 121 14.95 -5.03 -10.54
N ILE A 122 14.30 -5.85 -9.72
CA ILE A 122 13.11 -5.48 -8.96
C ILE A 122 13.31 -5.87 -7.50
N GLU A 123 13.14 -4.95 -6.58
CA GLU A 123 13.08 -5.22 -5.14
C GLU A 123 11.64 -5.39 -4.70
N ILE A 124 11.38 -6.43 -3.90
CA ILE A 124 10.07 -6.69 -3.28
C ILE A 124 10.23 -6.62 -1.78
N ARG A 125 9.37 -5.83 -1.14
CA ARG A 125 9.47 -5.56 0.29
C ARG A 125 8.09 -5.40 0.92
N SER A 126 7.92 -5.95 2.11
CA SER A 126 6.73 -5.68 2.93
C SER A 126 6.98 -4.46 3.82
N LEU A 127 6.03 -3.52 3.81
CA LEU A 127 5.99 -2.41 4.75
C LEU A 127 5.46 -2.84 6.14
N GLY A 128 5.00 -4.08 6.26
CA GLY A 128 4.66 -4.72 7.53
C GLY A 128 5.86 -5.31 8.27
N HIS A 129 7.09 -5.09 7.80
CA HIS A 129 8.31 -5.57 8.46
C HIS A 129 9.30 -4.43 8.71
N PRO A 130 10.09 -4.50 9.79
CA PRO A 130 11.17 -3.55 10.02
C PRO A 130 12.26 -3.69 8.95
N PHE A 131 12.86 -2.57 8.56
CA PHE A 131 13.98 -2.55 7.63
C PHE A 131 14.84 -1.32 7.87
N SER A 132 16.08 -1.38 7.43
CA SER A 132 16.94 -0.19 7.31
C SER A 132 17.77 -0.28 6.05
N GLY A 133 18.18 0.85 5.51
CA GLY A 133 18.90 0.85 4.25
C GLY A 133 19.44 2.19 3.84
N ARG A 134 20.01 2.20 2.65
CA ARG A 134 20.52 3.40 2.00
C ARG A 134 20.30 3.35 0.51
N ALA A 135 20.17 4.52 -0.08
CA ALA A 135 20.07 4.73 -1.51
C ALA A 135 21.15 5.70 -1.96
N LEU A 136 21.71 5.45 -3.14
CA LEU A 136 22.31 6.53 -3.94
C LEU A 136 21.21 7.45 -4.46
N ALA A 137 21.56 8.48 -5.23
CA ALA A 137 20.56 9.19 -6.01
C ALA A 137 19.82 8.20 -6.91
N THR A 138 18.49 8.21 -6.87
CA THR A 138 17.65 7.22 -7.54
C THR A 138 16.56 7.89 -8.37
N GLU A 139 16.25 7.25 -9.49
CA GLU A 139 15.03 7.47 -10.26
C GLU A 139 14.30 6.12 -10.28
N SER A 140 13.03 6.10 -9.89
CA SER A 140 12.33 4.85 -9.62
C SER A 140 10.84 4.91 -9.95
N ILE A 141 10.30 3.73 -10.26
CA ILE A 141 8.87 3.44 -10.10
C ILE A 141 8.70 2.45 -8.98
N SER A 142 7.67 2.66 -8.15
CA SER A 142 7.21 1.65 -7.20
C SER A 142 5.72 1.38 -7.37
N LEU A 143 5.33 0.11 -7.22
CA LEU A 143 3.95 -0.27 -6.94
C LEU A 143 3.80 -0.43 -5.43
N ILE A 144 2.75 0.14 -4.84
CA ILE A 144 2.33 -0.16 -3.47
C ILE A 144 1.01 -0.93 -3.56
N VAL A 145 1.01 -2.14 -3.02
CA VAL A 145 -0.03 -3.14 -3.22
C VAL A 145 -0.54 -3.66 -1.88
N PRO A 146 -1.86 -3.65 -1.61
CA PRO A 146 -2.43 -4.27 -0.42
C PRO A 146 -2.02 -5.73 -0.28
N VAL A 147 -1.73 -6.17 0.96
CA VAL A 147 -1.30 -7.55 1.25
C VAL A 147 -2.32 -8.60 0.82
N ASP A 148 -3.60 -8.21 0.79
CA ASP A 148 -4.73 -9.08 0.43
C ASP A 148 -5.10 -9.01 -1.05
N LEU A 149 -4.48 -8.14 -1.85
CA LEU A 149 -4.83 -8.04 -3.27
C LEU A 149 -4.61 -9.39 -4.00
N PHE A 150 -3.72 -10.23 -3.47
CA PHE A 150 -3.42 -11.57 -3.99
C PHE A 150 -4.25 -12.70 -3.35
N ALA A 151 -5.22 -12.43 -2.46
CA ALA A 151 -5.89 -13.45 -1.65
C ALA A 151 -6.51 -14.64 -2.43
N ASP A 152 -6.95 -14.40 -3.68
CA ASP A 152 -7.49 -15.43 -4.60
C ASP A 152 -6.42 -16.43 -5.07
N GLY A 153 -5.16 -15.99 -5.20
CA GLY A 153 -3.99 -16.83 -5.51
C GLY A 153 -3.12 -17.17 -4.29
N GLY A 154 -3.44 -16.60 -3.13
CA GLY A 154 -2.59 -16.55 -1.93
C GLY A 154 -1.86 -15.20 -1.81
N SER A 155 -1.71 -14.66 -0.59
CA SER A 155 -0.87 -13.47 -0.37
C SER A 155 0.55 -13.75 -0.89
N LEU A 156 1.30 -12.73 -1.33
CA LEU A 156 2.73 -12.93 -1.61
C LEU A 156 3.37 -13.58 -0.36
N PRO A 157 4.14 -14.66 -0.51
CA PRO A 157 4.72 -15.34 0.64
C PRO A 157 5.60 -14.40 1.47
N ALA A 158 5.62 -14.58 2.80
CA ALA A 158 6.52 -13.82 3.68
C ALA A 158 7.99 -13.95 3.26
N ALA A 159 8.38 -15.11 2.69
CA ALA A 159 9.70 -15.33 2.10
C ALA A 159 10.05 -14.40 0.92
N SER A 160 9.05 -13.73 0.33
CA SER A 160 9.26 -12.72 -0.72
C SER A 160 9.73 -11.37 -0.16
N ASN A 161 9.77 -11.21 1.17
CA ASN A 161 10.20 -9.98 1.79
C ASN A 161 11.72 -9.78 1.64
N ASN A 162 12.10 -8.57 1.22
CA ASN A 162 13.49 -8.17 1.01
C ASN A 162 14.22 -9.03 -0.04
N VAL A 163 13.52 -9.38 -1.11
CA VAL A 163 14.05 -10.17 -2.23
C VAL A 163 14.29 -9.27 -3.44
N VAL A 164 15.37 -9.53 -4.18
CA VAL A 164 15.67 -8.88 -5.47
C VAL A 164 15.56 -9.89 -6.59
N LEU A 165 14.73 -9.58 -7.58
CA LEU A 165 14.50 -10.37 -8.78
C LEU A 165 15.22 -9.76 -9.98
N GLY A 166 15.94 -10.61 -10.72
CA GLY A 166 16.55 -10.28 -12.00
C GLY A 166 16.09 -11.18 -13.14
N GLY A 167 16.68 -10.97 -14.31
CA GLY A 167 16.48 -11.82 -15.49
C GLY A 167 15.14 -11.59 -16.19
N HIS A 168 14.66 -12.60 -16.92
CA HIS A 168 13.52 -12.44 -17.84
C HIS A 168 12.21 -12.08 -17.13
N ARG A 169 11.97 -12.61 -15.93
CA ARG A 169 10.75 -12.29 -15.15
C ARG A 169 10.74 -10.84 -14.65
N ALA A 170 11.88 -10.36 -14.15
CA ALA A 170 12.04 -8.94 -13.83
C ALA A 170 11.78 -8.09 -15.07
N LYS A 171 12.38 -8.45 -16.20
CA LYS A 171 12.19 -7.71 -17.46
C LYS A 171 10.72 -7.63 -17.88
N LEU A 172 9.98 -8.73 -17.87
CA LEU A 172 8.55 -8.72 -18.24
C LEU A 172 7.71 -7.80 -17.34
N LEU A 173 7.95 -7.81 -16.03
CA LEU A 173 7.26 -6.92 -15.11
C LEU A 173 7.69 -5.46 -15.28
N ILE A 174 8.98 -5.19 -15.51
CA ILE A 174 9.50 -3.85 -15.84
C ILE A 174 8.83 -3.32 -17.11
N ASP A 175 8.77 -4.12 -18.17
CA ASP A 175 8.19 -3.71 -19.45
C ASP A 175 6.69 -3.42 -19.30
N LEU A 176 5.94 -4.26 -18.57
CA LEU A 176 4.52 -4.02 -18.29
C LEU A 176 4.32 -2.72 -17.49
N VAL A 177 5.07 -2.53 -16.40
CA VAL A 177 4.96 -1.32 -15.55
C VAL A 177 5.34 -0.07 -16.33
N SER A 178 6.37 -0.15 -17.18
CA SER A 178 6.77 0.96 -18.08
C SER A 178 5.67 1.28 -19.10
N SER A 179 5.00 0.27 -19.64
CA SER A 179 3.86 0.47 -20.55
C SER A 179 2.68 1.11 -19.83
N VAL A 180 2.40 0.73 -18.58
CA VAL A 180 1.35 1.36 -17.77
C VAL A 180 1.71 2.82 -17.49
N GLU A 181 2.94 3.08 -17.06
CA GLU A 181 3.47 4.43 -16.81
C GLU A 181 3.26 5.37 -18.00
N ALA A 182 3.63 4.91 -19.20
CA ALA A 182 3.54 5.71 -20.42
C ALA A 182 2.11 6.05 -20.86
N ASN A 183 1.09 5.44 -20.26
CA ASN A 183 -0.32 5.60 -20.63
C ASN A 183 -1.22 6.03 -19.45
N LEU A 184 -0.64 6.44 -18.32
CA LEU A 184 -1.40 6.85 -17.11
C LEU A 184 -2.40 7.97 -17.39
N ASP A 185 -2.09 8.87 -18.32
CA ASP A 185 -2.91 10.00 -18.74
C ASP A 185 -4.00 9.63 -19.76
N ARG A 186 -4.12 8.35 -20.13
CA ARG A 186 -5.09 7.84 -21.11
C ARG A 186 -6.11 6.88 -20.53
N PHE A 187 -5.87 6.32 -19.35
CA PHE A 187 -6.76 5.32 -18.78
C PHE A 187 -8.11 5.89 -18.36
N THR A 188 -9.17 5.21 -18.77
CA THR A 188 -10.55 5.51 -18.40
C THR A 188 -10.95 4.73 -17.14
N GLN A 189 -12.15 4.96 -16.62
CA GLN A 189 -12.66 4.24 -15.45
C GLN A 189 -12.82 2.73 -15.73
N ASP A 190 -13.15 2.37 -16.96
CA ASP A 190 -13.37 0.98 -17.38
C ASP A 190 -12.07 0.19 -17.58
N ASP A 191 -10.96 0.90 -17.82
CA ASP A 191 -9.64 0.29 -17.96
C ASP A 191 -9.05 -0.15 -16.61
N LEU A 192 -9.28 0.63 -15.55
CA LEU A 192 -8.60 0.48 -14.26
C LEU A 192 -8.71 -0.93 -13.66
N PRO A 193 -9.91 -1.58 -13.61
CA PRO A 193 -10.01 -2.94 -13.09
C PRO A 193 -9.14 -3.95 -13.85
N ARG A 194 -9.04 -3.80 -15.18
CA ARG A 194 -8.25 -4.70 -16.05
C ARG A 194 -6.76 -4.47 -15.87
N ILE A 195 -6.32 -3.22 -15.74
CA ILE A 195 -4.91 -2.86 -15.50
C ILE A 195 -4.48 -3.37 -14.13
N LYS A 196 -5.29 -3.12 -13.10
CA LYS A 196 -5.07 -3.62 -11.73
C LYS A 196 -4.88 -5.14 -11.73
N ASP A 197 -5.79 -5.88 -12.37
CA ASP A 197 -5.73 -7.34 -12.41
C ASP A 197 -4.50 -7.86 -13.18
N ARG A 198 -4.13 -7.21 -14.30
CA ARG A 198 -2.91 -7.56 -15.06
C ARG A 198 -1.63 -7.32 -14.25
N LEU A 199 -1.50 -6.15 -13.62
CA LEU A 199 -0.36 -5.82 -12.75
C LEU A 199 -0.26 -6.81 -11.59
N ARG A 200 -1.39 -7.08 -10.93
CA ARG A 200 -1.46 -8.07 -9.84
C ARG A 200 -0.94 -9.44 -10.30
N LYS A 201 -1.48 -9.97 -11.41
CA LYS A 201 -1.07 -11.30 -11.92
C LYS A 201 0.42 -11.32 -12.28
N MET A 202 0.93 -10.31 -12.97
CA MET A 202 2.34 -10.24 -13.35
C MET A 202 3.27 -10.16 -12.13
N VAL A 203 2.91 -9.37 -11.11
CA VAL A 203 3.65 -9.33 -9.84
C VAL A 203 3.64 -10.72 -9.19
N PHE A 204 2.48 -11.37 -9.10
CA PHE A 204 2.38 -12.71 -8.52
C PHE A 204 3.25 -13.72 -9.27
N ASP A 205 3.14 -13.78 -10.60
CA ASP A 205 3.88 -14.74 -11.45
C ASP A 205 5.40 -14.51 -11.41
N ALA A 206 5.84 -13.25 -11.25
CA ALA A 206 7.24 -12.90 -11.12
C ALA A 206 7.84 -13.41 -9.79
N VAL A 207 7.04 -13.41 -8.71
CA VAL A 207 7.51 -13.63 -7.33
C VAL A 207 7.34 -15.07 -6.86
N THR A 208 6.20 -15.71 -7.13
CA THR A 208 5.85 -17.04 -6.59
C THR A 208 6.93 -18.11 -6.79
N PRO A 209 7.57 -18.25 -7.98
CA PRO A 209 8.52 -19.34 -8.19
C PRO A 209 9.90 -19.10 -7.55
N LEU A 210 10.13 -17.97 -6.87
CA LEU A 210 11.32 -17.73 -6.04
C LEU A 210 11.19 -18.39 -4.67
N VAL A 211 9.96 -18.55 -4.19
CA VAL A 211 9.65 -19.08 -2.85
C VAL A 211 9.69 -20.61 -2.83
N ASP A 212 9.45 -21.26 -3.97
CA ASP A 212 9.55 -22.72 -4.10
C ASP A 212 11.00 -23.25 -4.07
N ARG A 213 12.01 -22.37 -4.12
CA ARG A 213 13.42 -22.76 -4.28
C ARG A 213 14.29 -22.64 -3.02
N ASP A 214 13.83 -21.95 -1.98
CA ASP A 214 14.64 -21.65 -0.78
C ASP A 214 13.84 -22.01 0.50
N ASP A 215 14.34 -23.01 1.22
CA ASP A 215 14.05 -23.38 2.61
C ASP A 215 12.72 -24.08 3.01
N GLY A 216 12.86 -25.36 3.40
CA GLY A 216 12.38 -25.91 4.68
C GLY A 216 10.88 -25.94 4.97
N ASN A 217 10.34 -27.15 5.12
CA ASN A 217 8.94 -27.51 5.43
C ASN A 217 8.20 -26.62 6.47
N ASP A 218 8.92 -25.99 7.42
CA ASP A 218 8.36 -25.14 8.48
C ASP A 218 8.02 -23.70 8.05
N GLN A 219 8.79 -23.08 7.15
CA GLN A 219 8.46 -21.74 6.64
C GLN A 219 7.28 -21.79 5.67
N ILE A 220 7.24 -22.82 4.82
CA ILE A 220 6.11 -23.12 3.93
C ILE A 220 4.83 -23.33 4.75
N SER A 221 4.94 -24.01 5.90
CA SER A 221 3.82 -24.21 6.84
C SER A 221 3.31 -22.89 7.44
N GLN A 222 4.21 -21.98 7.85
CA GLN A 222 3.82 -20.64 8.35
C GLN A 222 3.22 -19.74 7.27
N ILE A 223 3.78 -19.73 6.07
CA ILE A 223 3.27 -18.98 4.91
C ILE A 223 1.87 -19.47 4.54
N GLY A 224 1.69 -20.80 4.49
CA GLY A 224 0.39 -21.43 4.28
C GLY A 224 -0.60 -21.07 5.38
N LEU A 225 -0.17 -21.08 6.64
CA LEU A 225 -1.01 -20.71 7.79
C LEU A 225 -1.43 -19.24 7.74
N MET A 226 -0.51 -18.32 7.47
CA MET A 226 -0.80 -16.88 7.32
C MET A 226 -1.79 -16.63 6.18
N THR A 227 -1.56 -17.26 5.03
CA THR A 227 -2.44 -17.12 3.87
C THR A 227 -3.84 -17.63 4.19
N ARG A 228 -3.96 -18.80 4.82
CA ARG A 228 -5.26 -19.34 5.27
C ARG A 228 -5.92 -18.41 6.29
N ALA A 229 -5.14 -17.87 7.24
CA ALA A 229 -5.65 -16.94 8.25
C ALA A 229 -6.22 -15.67 7.63
N ARG A 230 -5.47 -15.01 6.75
CA ARG A 230 -5.91 -13.78 6.06
C ARG A 230 -7.12 -14.02 5.17
N ARG A 231 -7.15 -15.15 4.46
CA ARG A 231 -8.31 -15.56 3.64
C ARG A 231 -9.54 -15.75 4.52
N PHE A 232 -9.43 -16.52 5.60
CA PHE A 232 -10.54 -16.76 6.50
C PHE A 232 -11.04 -15.45 7.12
N ILE A 233 -10.14 -14.58 7.59
CA ILE A 233 -10.50 -13.26 8.10
C ILE A 233 -11.28 -12.49 7.03
N SER A 234 -10.73 -12.36 5.82
CA SER A 234 -11.35 -11.58 4.74
C SER A 234 -12.75 -12.10 4.37
N SER A 235 -12.93 -13.41 4.28
CA SER A 235 -14.22 -14.04 3.98
C SER A 235 -15.25 -13.93 5.12
N ASN A 236 -14.80 -13.68 6.36
CA ASN A 236 -15.66 -13.67 7.55
C ASN A 236 -15.68 -12.32 8.28
N LEU A 237 -15.23 -11.23 7.63
CA LEU A 237 -15.02 -9.92 8.28
C LEU A 237 -16.25 -9.40 9.02
N ALA A 238 -17.43 -9.54 8.40
CA ALA A 238 -18.72 -9.11 8.94
C ALA A 238 -19.25 -10.01 10.08
N SER A 239 -18.73 -11.24 10.21
CA SER A 239 -19.17 -12.16 11.25
C SER A 239 -18.71 -11.66 12.63
N PRO A 240 -19.62 -11.44 13.59
CA PRO A 240 -19.22 -11.12 14.96
C PRO A 240 -18.46 -12.26 15.63
N ASP A 241 -18.67 -13.50 15.16
CA ASP A 241 -18.01 -14.71 15.67
C ASP A 241 -16.56 -14.84 15.19
N LEU A 242 -16.11 -13.99 14.26
CA LEU A 242 -14.69 -13.88 13.88
C LEU A 242 -13.89 -13.31 15.06
N THR A 243 -13.48 -14.22 15.93
CA THR A 243 -12.64 -13.98 17.11
C THR A 243 -11.29 -14.68 16.94
N PRO A 244 -10.23 -14.25 17.67
CA PRO A 244 -8.96 -14.97 17.68
C PRO A 244 -9.11 -16.47 18.02
N ASP A 245 -10.04 -16.82 18.92
CA ASP A 245 -10.29 -18.20 19.33
C ASP A 245 -11.03 -19.02 18.26
N ALA A 246 -11.98 -18.40 17.53
CA ALA A 246 -12.61 -19.04 16.37
C ALA A 246 -11.59 -19.27 15.24
N LEU A 247 -10.76 -18.28 14.95
CA LEU A 247 -9.71 -18.37 13.94
C LEU A 247 -8.65 -19.41 14.29
N ALA A 248 -8.22 -19.48 15.55
CA ALA A 248 -7.26 -20.49 16.00
C ALA A 248 -7.81 -21.92 15.82
N ARG A 249 -9.09 -22.13 16.17
CA ARG A 249 -9.78 -23.42 15.96
C ARG A 249 -9.89 -23.80 14.49
N GLU A 250 -10.33 -22.87 13.65
CA GLU A 250 -10.46 -23.09 12.21
C GLU A 250 -9.12 -23.48 11.57
N LEU A 251 -8.05 -22.79 11.95
CA LEU A 251 -6.73 -23.01 11.38
C LEU A 251 -5.96 -24.15 12.03
N ALA A 252 -6.57 -24.87 12.98
CA ALA A 252 -5.94 -25.91 13.80
C ALA A 252 -4.60 -25.47 14.42
N THR A 253 -4.55 -24.24 14.95
CA THR A 253 -3.36 -23.65 15.57
C THR A 253 -3.64 -23.18 17.00
N SER A 254 -2.60 -22.96 17.79
CA SER A 254 -2.75 -22.34 19.11
C SER A 254 -3.00 -20.83 18.99
N ARG A 255 -3.68 -20.27 19.99
CA ARG A 255 -3.87 -18.81 20.10
C ARG A 255 -2.52 -18.09 20.15
N THR A 256 -1.57 -18.59 20.95
CA THR A 256 -0.22 -18.03 21.04
C THR A 256 0.44 -17.95 19.66
N ARG A 257 0.39 -19.05 18.90
CA ARG A 257 0.95 -19.11 17.55
C ARG A 257 0.25 -18.15 16.59
N LEU A 258 -1.07 -17.96 16.73
CA LEU A 258 -1.82 -16.99 15.94
C LEU A 258 -1.42 -15.54 16.29
N TYR A 259 -1.16 -15.23 17.55
CA TYR A 259 -0.67 -13.91 17.95
C TYR A 259 0.77 -13.64 17.48
N GLU A 260 1.65 -14.64 17.54
CA GLU A 260 2.99 -14.59 16.94
C GLU A 260 2.89 -14.33 15.42
N LEU A 261 2.01 -15.06 14.73
CA LEU A 261 1.82 -14.93 13.30
C LEU A 261 1.45 -13.48 12.88
N PHE A 262 0.62 -12.82 13.70
CA PHE A 262 0.19 -11.44 13.47
C PHE A 262 0.93 -10.41 14.33
N GLU A 263 2.10 -10.75 14.88
CA GLU A 263 2.84 -9.88 15.81
C GLU A 263 3.15 -8.53 15.17
N THR A 264 3.64 -8.54 13.92
CA THR A 264 3.93 -7.33 13.14
C THR A 264 2.69 -6.46 12.87
N SER A 265 1.50 -7.04 12.99
CA SER A 265 0.22 -6.33 12.86
C SER A 265 -0.35 -5.84 14.20
N GLY A 266 0.43 -5.93 15.29
CA GLY A 266 -0.04 -5.64 16.65
C GLY A 266 -0.95 -6.74 17.22
N GLY A 267 -0.86 -7.95 16.67
CA GLY A 267 -1.67 -9.11 17.03
C GLY A 267 -2.93 -9.28 16.19
N VAL A 268 -3.46 -10.50 16.18
CA VAL A 268 -4.54 -10.91 15.28
C VAL A 268 -5.85 -10.15 15.51
N ALA A 269 -6.17 -9.80 16.76
CA ALA A 269 -7.36 -9.02 17.08
C ALA A 269 -7.29 -7.59 16.50
N ASN A 270 -6.10 -6.98 16.55
CA ASN A 270 -5.87 -5.66 15.97
C ASN A 270 -5.95 -5.72 14.45
N TYR A 271 -5.37 -6.77 13.83
CA TYR A 271 -5.48 -7.00 12.39
C TYR A 271 -6.95 -7.11 11.94
N ILE A 272 -7.76 -7.95 12.60
CA ILE A 272 -9.21 -8.08 12.30
C ILE A 272 -9.92 -6.73 12.43
N ARG A 273 -9.67 -5.99 13.53
CA ARG A 273 -10.28 -4.68 13.76
C ARG A 273 -9.93 -3.68 12.66
N ARG A 274 -8.66 -3.61 12.24
CA ARG A 274 -8.23 -2.74 11.13
C ARG A 274 -8.93 -3.10 9.83
N ARG A 275 -9.00 -4.40 9.51
CA ARG A 275 -9.69 -4.88 8.30
C ARG A 275 -11.20 -4.61 8.33
N ARG A 276 -11.85 -4.66 9.49
CA ARG A 276 -13.26 -4.23 9.64
C ARG A 276 -13.44 -2.74 9.41
N LEU A 277 -12.56 -1.90 9.95
CA LEU A 277 -12.60 -0.45 9.72
C LEU A 277 -12.39 -0.10 8.25
N SER A 278 -11.46 -0.79 7.61
CA SER A 278 -11.20 -0.73 6.18
C SER A 278 -12.48 -1.05 5.37
N ALA A 279 -13.10 -2.20 5.60
CA ALA A 279 -14.32 -2.57 4.89
C ALA A 279 -15.48 -1.59 5.16
N ALA A 280 -15.61 -1.09 6.40
CA ALA A 280 -16.63 -0.09 6.73
C ALA A 280 -16.43 1.22 5.96
N HIS A 281 -15.19 1.65 5.79
CA HIS A 281 -14.88 2.85 5.01
C HIS A 281 -15.31 2.67 3.55
N ALA A 282 -14.99 1.52 2.93
CA ALA A 282 -15.42 1.17 1.58
C ALA A 282 -16.96 1.24 1.44
N MET A 283 -17.68 0.63 2.38
CA MET A 283 -19.15 0.65 2.44
C MET A 283 -19.69 2.08 2.61
N LEU A 284 -19.03 2.94 3.38
CA LEU A 284 -19.47 4.33 3.56
C LEU A 284 -19.16 5.21 2.35
N ALA A 285 -18.13 4.87 1.58
CA ALA A 285 -17.71 5.58 0.38
C ALA A 285 -18.54 5.19 -0.86
N ASP A 286 -19.14 4.01 -0.86
CA ASP A 286 -20.07 3.57 -1.90
C ASP A 286 -21.39 4.38 -1.85
N PRO A 287 -21.70 5.18 -2.89
CA PRO A 287 -22.93 5.97 -2.93
C PRO A 287 -24.20 5.11 -2.95
N SER A 288 -24.11 3.84 -3.36
CA SER A 288 -25.23 2.91 -3.39
C SER A 288 -25.58 2.35 -2.00
N ASP A 289 -24.64 2.38 -1.06
CA ASP A 289 -24.88 1.99 0.32
C ASP A 289 -25.48 3.16 1.11
N THR A 290 -26.76 3.03 1.45
CA THR A 290 -27.51 4.09 2.15
C THR A 290 -27.63 3.87 3.67
N ARG A 291 -27.09 2.77 4.21
CA ARG A 291 -27.19 2.41 5.64
C ARG A 291 -26.64 3.48 6.58
N LYS A 292 -27.21 3.70 7.76
CA LYS A 292 -26.63 4.69 8.68
C LYS A 292 -25.21 4.29 9.12
N VAL A 293 -24.37 5.26 9.48
CA VAL A 293 -23.00 5.01 10.00
C VAL A 293 -22.99 3.97 11.13
N ALA A 294 -23.98 4.04 12.03
CA ALA A 294 -24.16 3.07 13.11
C ALA A 294 -24.46 1.65 12.58
N GLU A 295 -25.29 1.54 11.55
CA GLU A 295 -25.66 0.26 10.92
C GLU A 295 -24.47 -0.35 10.18
N VAL A 296 -23.64 0.45 9.50
CA VAL A 296 -22.39 -0.03 8.87
C VAL A 296 -21.42 -0.56 9.93
N GLY A 297 -21.23 0.17 11.03
CA GLY A 297 -20.38 -0.27 12.14
C GLY A 297 -20.82 -1.62 12.71
N LEU A 298 -22.12 -1.78 12.97
CA LEU A 298 -22.68 -3.05 13.45
C LEU A 298 -22.56 -4.17 12.40
N ALA A 299 -22.85 -3.86 11.13
CA ALA A 299 -22.81 -4.83 10.03
C ALA A 299 -21.42 -5.40 9.76
N ILE A 300 -20.36 -4.66 10.08
CA ILE A 300 -18.98 -5.13 9.93
C ILE A 300 -18.43 -5.80 11.21
N GLY A 301 -19.26 -6.01 12.23
CA GLY A 301 -18.89 -6.75 13.43
C GLY A 301 -18.31 -5.90 14.57
N PHE A 302 -18.62 -4.60 14.65
CA PHE A 302 -18.46 -3.86 15.91
C PHE A 302 -19.66 -4.08 16.82
N ASP A 303 -19.41 -4.09 18.13
CA ASP A 303 -20.41 -4.26 19.19
C ASP A 303 -21.30 -3.03 19.40
N SER A 304 -20.78 -1.84 19.07
CA SER A 304 -21.50 -0.57 19.21
C SER A 304 -21.02 0.47 18.22
N ALA A 305 -21.94 1.36 17.81
CA ALA A 305 -21.63 2.50 16.96
C ALA A 305 -20.61 3.46 17.60
N ALA A 306 -20.61 3.59 18.93
CA ALA A 306 -19.66 4.44 19.65
C ALA A 306 -18.22 3.87 19.60
N ASN A 307 -18.06 2.56 19.75
CA ASN A 307 -16.76 1.90 19.60
C ASN A 307 -16.27 1.98 18.16
N PHE A 308 -17.17 1.76 17.20
CA PHE A 308 -16.87 1.92 15.77
C PHE A 308 -16.37 3.33 15.45
N SER A 309 -17.14 4.38 15.75
CA SER A 309 -16.76 5.76 15.39
C SER A 309 -15.44 6.21 16.00
N ARG A 310 -15.16 5.81 17.26
CA ARG A 310 -13.87 6.09 17.91
C ARG A 310 -12.73 5.37 17.22
N ALA A 311 -12.89 4.07 16.98
CA ALA A 311 -11.90 3.25 16.28
C ALA A 311 -11.61 3.78 14.86
N PHE A 312 -12.67 4.17 14.15
CA PHE A 312 -12.59 4.73 12.81
C PHE A 312 -11.82 6.04 12.77
N THR A 313 -12.18 6.98 13.65
CA THR A 313 -11.49 8.27 13.73
C THR A 313 -10.03 8.11 14.11
N GLN A 314 -9.73 7.17 15.02
CA GLN A 314 -8.35 6.85 15.39
C GLN A 314 -7.55 6.28 14.20
N GLN A 315 -8.17 5.49 13.35
CA GLN A 315 -7.52 4.83 12.21
C GLN A 315 -7.31 5.77 11.01
N PHE A 316 -8.31 6.60 10.70
CA PHE A 316 -8.33 7.40 9.47
C PHE A 316 -8.14 8.90 9.68
N GLY A 317 -8.15 9.37 10.94
CA GLY A 317 -8.00 10.79 11.27
C GLY A 317 -9.26 11.64 11.07
N TYR A 318 -10.38 11.07 10.62
CA TYR A 318 -11.67 11.77 10.46
C TYR A 318 -12.88 10.90 10.81
N SER A 319 -14.02 11.55 11.04
CA SER A 319 -15.27 10.88 11.42
C SER A 319 -15.89 10.11 10.24
N PRO A 320 -16.46 8.91 10.46
CA PRO A 320 -17.12 8.13 9.40
C PRO A 320 -18.27 8.90 8.72
N SER A 321 -18.96 9.79 9.43
CA SER A 321 -20.04 10.62 8.86
C SER A 321 -19.56 11.61 7.80
N ASN A 322 -18.25 11.91 7.75
CA ASN A 322 -17.68 12.83 6.76
C ASN A 322 -17.55 12.18 5.38
N ILE A 323 -17.50 10.86 5.29
CA ILE A 323 -17.32 10.14 4.01
C ILE A 323 -18.50 10.39 3.08
N ARG A 324 -19.72 10.26 3.60
CA ARG A 324 -20.93 10.47 2.78
C ARG A 324 -21.09 11.90 2.31
N LYS A 325 -20.69 12.85 3.15
CA LYS A 325 -20.67 14.27 2.78
C LYS A 325 -19.66 14.57 1.67
N GLN A 326 -18.58 13.79 1.57
CA GLN A 326 -17.65 13.89 0.44
C GLN A 326 -18.25 13.32 -0.86
N SER A 327 -19.08 12.27 -0.79
CA SER A 327 -19.73 11.68 -1.97
C SER A 327 -21.00 12.41 -2.44
N SER A 328 -21.69 13.16 -1.58
CA SER A 328 -22.95 13.84 -1.93
C SER A 328 -22.89 15.36 -1.99
N ASP A 329 -21.84 16.01 -1.46
CA ASP A 329 -21.76 17.47 -1.38
C ASP A 329 -20.31 18.01 -1.51
N ASP A 330 -19.39 17.36 -2.23
CA ASP A 330 -18.09 17.98 -2.50
C ASP A 330 -17.51 17.59 -3.87
N TYR A 331 -17.69 18.32 -4.98
CA TYR A 331 -17.72 19.78 -5.19
C TYR A 331 -18.74 20.59 -4.36
N MET A 332 -18.23 21.24 -3.30
CA MET A 332 -18.81 22.27 -2.45
C MET A 332 -19.57 21.83 -1.20
N TYR A 333 -18.88 21.56 -0.08
CA TYR A 333 -19.26 22.13 1.23
C TYR A 333 -18.12 22.17 2.25
N THR A 334 -17.96 23.38 2.77
CA THR A 334 -16.96 23.90 3.70
C THR A 334 -17.15 23.43 5.14
N ASP A 335 -16.05 23.05 5.80
CA ASP A 335 -16.00 23.02 7.26
C ASP A 335 -16.10 24.46 7.81
N ARG A 336 -17.05 24.67 8.73
CA ARG A 336 -17.46 25.96 9.27
C ARG A 336 -16.45 26.59 10.23
N GLN A 337 -15.22 26.10 10.31
CA GLN A 337 -14.15 26.77 11.06
C GLN A 337 -12.83 26.99 10.32
N THR A 338 -12.63 26.44 9.11
CA THR A 338 -11.42 26.77 8.31
C THR A 338 -11.60 26.80 6.78
N GLY A 339 -12.77 26.47 6.22
CA GLY A 339 -13.05 26.69 4.79
C GLY A 339 -12.16 25.94 3.79
N LYS A 340 -11.31 25.00 4.21
CA LYS A 340 -10.46 24.19 3.32
C LYS A 340 -11.01 22.77 3.21
N LYS A 341 -11.23 22.30 1.97
CA LYS A 341 -11.49 20.88 1.67
C LYS A 341 -10.36 20.01 2.24
N PRO A 342 -10.62 18.79 2.74
CA PRO A 342 -9.55 17.86 3.07
C PRO A 342 -8.77 17.55 1.79
N LYS A 343 -7.52 18.00 1.71
CA LYS A 343 -6.65 17.74 0.57
C LYS A 343 -6.30 16.25 0.59
N VAL A 344 -6.52 15.52 -0.51
CA VAL A 344 -5.99 14.15 -0.66
C VAL A 344 -4.48 14.20 -0.44
N THR A 345 -3.99 13.46 0.55
CA THR A 345 -2.58 13.37 0.90
C THR A 345 -2.05 11.97 0.61
N PHE A 346 -0.72 11.85 0.52
CA PHE A 346 -0.06 10.57 0.32
C PHE A 346 -0.35 9.60 1.48
N GLU A 347 -0.32 10.10 2.71
CA GLU A 347 -0.75 9.37 3.90
C GLU A 347 -2.19 8.87 3.79
N SER A 348 -3.14 9.74 3.39
CA SER A 348 -4.54 9.33 3.26
C SER A 348 -4.73 8.26 2.19
N LEU A 349 -3.97 8.31 1.09
CA LEU A 349 -4.00 7.30 0.03
C LEU A 349 -3.49 5.96 0.56
N LEU A 350 -2.37 5.95 1.30
CA LEU A 350 -1.81 4.72 1.88
C LEU A 350 -2.73 4.09 2.92
N GLN A 351 -3.32 4.90 3.81
CA GLN A 351 -4.25 4.43 4.84
C GLN A 351 -5.54 3.87 4.25
N THR A 352 -5.94 4.35 3.07
CA THR A 352 -7.14 3.90 2.35
C THR A 352 -6.84 2.93 1.20
N LEU A 353 -5.59 2.48 1.08
CA LEU A 353 -5.19 1.56 0.03
C LEU A 353 -5.61 0.13 0.38
N GLY A 354 -6.42 -0.49 -0.48
CA GLY A 354 -7.06 -1.79 -0.24
C GLY A 354 -8.50 -1.70 0.28
N LEU A 355 -9.08 -0.50 0.29
CA LEU A 355 -10.50 -0.27 0.57
C LEU A 355 -11.38 -0.29 -0.71
N PHE A 356 -10.78 -0.46 -1.90
CA PHE A 356 -11.43 -0.33 -3.20
C PHE A 356 -10.98 -1.39 -4.21
#